data_AF-A0A194V8X0-F1
#
_entry.id   AF-A0A194V8X0-F1
#
_cell.length_a   1.000
_cell.length_b   1.000
_cell.length_c   1.000
_cell.angle_alpha   90.00
_cell.angle_beta   90.00
_cell.angle_gamma   90.00
#
_symmetry.space_group_name_H-M   'P 1'
#
loop_
_entity.id
_entity.type
_entity.pdbx_description
1 polymer ?
#
loop_
_entity_poly.entity_id
_entity_poly.type
_entity_poly.pdbx_seq_one_letter_code
_entity_poly.pdbx_strand_id
1 'polypeptide(L)'
;MRDRDQFDPSIIRLGVLLLLFDVYLTWARIEKQSVPEDTEVLVDSNFGRLAQQPIVFQYMFFLILCTVSTLSFHLSIRFLTSSPFSPMALLGVLPRYPRPNSVSTALLVSSSTKLFPILMVIWEYDVPAAARSLGWAVVANNVEALKILLDCGYGVAALLAMAGALSRWLVGRAVLWAAGLDGVDSQGEGSVAEEGRALWALIVYVRDWVGQLAV
;
A
#
# COMPACT_ATOMS: atom_id res chain seq x y z
N MET A 1 19.11 26.04 5.16
CA MET A 1 19.75 25.41 6.33
C MET A 1 18.68 25.03 7.35
N ARG A 2 18.33 23.75 7.43
CA ARG A 2 17.61 23.21 8.59
C ARG A 2 18.31 21.89 8.92
N ASP A 3 19.37 22.00 9.71
CA ASP A 3 20.35 20.95 10.01
C ASP A 3 19.85 19.88 10.99
N ARG A 4 18.53 19.63 11.03
CA ARG A 4 17.93 18.63 11.91
C ARG A 4 16.96 17.79 11.11
N ASP A 5 17.25 16.50 10.98
CA ASP A 5 16.35 15.49 10.44
C ASP A 5 15.16 15.34 11.41
N GLN A 6 14.24 16.31 11.40
CA GLN A 6 13.05 16.38 12.25
C GLN A 6 11.81 16.47 11.37
N PHE A 7 10.71 15.91 11.83
CA PHE A 7 9.43 16.08 11.15
C PHE A 7 8.89 17.49 11.37
N ASP A 8 8.58 18.19 10.27
CA ASP A 8 7.82 19.43 10.35
C ASP A 8 6.40 19.14 10.87
N PRO A 9 5.82 20.01 11.74
CA PRO A 9 4.47 19.81 12.28
C PRO A 9 3.39 19.65 11.21
N SER A 10 3.57 20.30 10.05
CA SER A 10 2.68 20.16 8.89
C SER A 10 2.68 18.75 8.31
N ILE A 11 3.84 18.09 8.28
CA ILE A 11 4.00 16.71 7.80
C ILE A 11 3.38 15.72 8.77
N ILE A 12 3.49 15.97 10.08
CA ILE A 12 2.80 15.16 11.10
C ILE A 12 1.28 15.27 10.89
N ARG A 13 0.76 16.48 10.70
CA ARG A 13 -0.67 16.70 10.43
C ARG A 13 -1.12 16.01 9.13
N LEU A 14 -0.30 16.07 8.08
CA LEU A 14 -0.56 15.35 6.83
C LEU A 14 -0.57 13.84 7.07
N GLY A 15 0.39 13.30 7.83
CA GLY A 15 0.45 11.88 8.17
C GLY A 15 -0.77 11.40 8.94
N VAL A 16 -1.25 12.18 9.92
CA VAL A 16 -2.48 11.89 10.65
C VAL A 16 -3.69 11.90 9.71
N LEU A 17 -3.79 12.88 8.81
CA LEU A 17 -4.87 12.95 7.82
C LEU A 17 -4.87 11.71 6.91
N LEU A 18 -3.71 11.32 6.36
CA LEU A 18 -3.58 10.15 5.50
C LEU A 18 -3.89 8.85 6.24
N LEU A 19 -3.53 8.75 7.52
CA LEU A 19 -3.84 7.60 8.36
C LEU A 19 -5.34 7.48 8.61
N LEU A 20 -6.00 8.57 8.99
CA LEU A 20 -7.46 8.61 9.15
C LEU A 20 -8.17 8.28 7.84
N PHE A 21 -7.60 8.71 6.71
CA PHE A 21 -8.13 8.38 5.40
C PHE A 21 -7.99 6.89 5.06
N ASP A 22 -6.84 6.30 5.36
CA ASP A 22 -6.63 4.85 5.24
C ASP A 22 -7.63 4.07 6.12
N VAL A 23 -7.92 4.54 7.33
CA VAL A 23 -8.95 3.94 8.23
C VAL A 23 -10.32 3.99 7.57
N TYR A 24 -10.72 5.15 7.07
CA TYR A 24 -12.01 5.34 6.41
C TYR A 24 -12.17 4.43 5.18
N LEU A 25 -11.19 4.39 4.28
CA LEU A 25 -11.24 3.55 3.09
C LEU A 25 -11.20 2.05 3.41
N THR A 26 -10.54 1.66 4.48
CA THR A 26 -10.48 0.25 4.90
C THR A 26 -11.82 -0.20 5.47
N TRP A 27 -12.41 0.63 6.34
CA TRP A 27 -13.76 0.40 6.86
C TRP A 27 -14.81 0.37 5.73
N ALA A 28 -14.82 1.37 4.85
CA ALA A 28 -15.79 1.47 3.76
C ALA A 28 -15.72 0.29 2.77
N ARG A 29 -14.52 -0.24 2.51
CA ARG A 29 -14.34 -1.43 1.67
C ARG A 29 -14.95 -2.68 2.31
N ILE A 30 -14.73 -2.87 3.60
CA ILE A 30 -15.22 -4.03 4.33
C ILE A 30 -16.73 -3.98 4.47
N GLU A 31 -17.31 -2.81 4.75
CA GLU A 31 -18.76 -2.61 4.83
C GLU A 31 -19.44 -2.97 3.49
N LYS A 32 -18.88 -2.52 2.36
CA LYS A 32 -19.36 -2.90 1.02
C LYS A 32 -19.25 -4.41 0.75
N GLN A 33 -18.25 -5.10 1.32
CA GLN A 33 -18.06 -6.55 1.16
C GLN A 33 -18.96 -7.39 2.07
N SER A 34 -19.47 -6.84 3.17
CA SER A 34 -20.40 -7.52 4.08
C SER A 34 -21.87 -7.54 3.62
N VAL A 35 -22.20 -6.88 2.51
CA VAL A 35 -23.54 -6.92 1.88
C VAL A 35 -23.57 -7.80 0.61
N PRO A 36 -23.53 -9.14 0.72
CA PRO A 36 -24.01 -10.00 -0.36
C PRO A 36 -25.53 -10.16 -0.35
N GLU A 37 -26.13 -10.16 -1.54
CA GLU A 37 -27.55 -10.45 -1.83
C GLU A 37 -28.01 -11.85 -1.37
N ASP A 38 -27.10 -12.76 -1.02
CA ASP A 38 -27.42 -14.12 -0.57
C ASP A 38 -27.41 -14.24 0.96
N THR A 39 -28.61 -14.16 1.54
CA THR A 39 -28.89 -13.89 2.96
C THR A 39 -28.54 -15.02 3.94
N GLU A 40 -28.06 -16.20 3.52
CA GLU A 40 -27.97 -17.38 4.41
C GLU A 40 -26.54 -17.81 4.82
N VAL A 41 -25.47 -17.31 4.21
CA VAL A 41 -24.09 -17.82 4.48
C VAL A 41 -23.26 -16.88 5.39
N LEU A 42 -23.73 -15.66 5.65
CA LEU A 42 -22.89 -14.57 6.19
C LEU A 42 -22.93 -14.38 7.71
N VAL A 43 -23.91 -14.97 8.39
CA VAL A 43 -24.09 -14.82 9.85
C VAL A 43 -22.89 -15.40 10.62
N ASP A 44 -22.13 -16.31 10.01
CA ASP A 44 -20.95 -16.93 10.63
C ASP A 44 -19.60 -16.44 10.07
N SER A 45 -19.62 -15.41 9.23
CA SER A 45 -18.38 -14.77 8.78
C SER A 45 -17.76 -13.95 9.93
N ASN A 46 -16.45 -14.08 10.15
CA ASN A 46 -15.76 -13.36 11.23
C ASN A 46 -15.89 -11.81 11.10
N PHE A 47 -16.22 -11.29 9.91
CA PHE A 47 -16.59 -9.89 9.71
C PHE A 47 -17.97 -9.52 10.22
N GLY A 48 -18.98 -10.40 10.08
CA GLY A 48 -20.28 -10.20 10.71
C GLY A 48 -20.14 -10.08 12.22
N ARG A 49 -19.23 -10.86 12.83
CA ARG A 49 -18.90 -10.75 14.26
C ARG A 49 -18.22 -9.43 14.61
N LEU A 50 -17.33 -8.91 13.76
CA LEU A 50 -16.70 -7.60 13.95
C LEU A 50 -17.73 -6.47 13.75
N ALA A 51 -18.62 -6.58 12.77
CA ALA A 51 -19.70 -5.64 12.48
C ALA A 51 -20.75 -5.57 13.60
N GLN A 52 -20.93 -6.66 14.35
CA GLN A 52 -21.78 -6.70 15.54
C GLN A 52 -21.13 -6.11 16.80
N GLN A 53 -19.82 -5.85 16.78
CA GLN A 53 -19.17 -5.17 17.89
C GLN A 53 -19.56 -3.70 17.95
N PRO A 54 -19.55 -3.08 19.14
CA PRO A 54 -19.70 -1.63 19.28
C PRO A 54 -18.75 -0.86 18.37
N ILE A 55 -19.28 0.22 17.79
CA ILE A 55 -18.61 1.06 16.79
C ILE A 55 -17.21 1.53 17.21
N VAL A 56 -16.99 1.77 18.51
CA VAL A 56 -15.69 2.16 19.07
C VAL A 56 -14.63 1.07 18.88
N PHE A 57 -14.98 -0.20 19.11
CA PHE A 57 -14.05 -1.31 18.96
C PHE A 57 -13.69 -1.57 17.50
N GLN A 58 -14.66 -1.42 16.59
CA GLN A 58 -14.41 -1.48 15.14
C GLN A 58 -13.39 -0.41 14.72
N TYR A 59 -13.62 0.86 15.08
CA TYR A 59 -12.70 1.93 14.71
C TYR A 59 -11.34 1.80 15.37
N MET A 60 -11.27 1.34 16.63
CA MET A 60 -9.99 1.07 17.29
C MET A 60 -9.21 -0.03 16.57
N PHE A 61 -9.88 -1.10 16.13
CA PHE A 61 -9.27 -2.15 15.35
C PHE A 61 -8.71 -1.63 14.02
N PHE A 62 -9.53 -0.91 13.24
CA PHE A 62 -9.07 -0.34 11.97
C PHE A 62 -7.95 0.68 12.14
N LEU A 63 -8.01 1.49 13.20
CA LEU A 63 -6.95 2.43 13.54
C LEU A 63 -5.64 1.70 13.82
N ILE A 64 -5.64 0.63 14.63
CA ILE A 64 -4.44 -0.16 14.92
C ILE A 64 -3.93 -0.82 13.64
N LEU A 65 -4.79 -1.48 12.87
CA LEU A 65 -4.45 -2.13 11.60
C LEU A 65 -3.78 -1.14 10.64
N CYS A 66 -4.40 0.02 10.40
CA CYS A 66 -3.88 1.05 9.51
C CYS A 66 -2.59 1.68 10.04
N THR A 67 -2.48 1.90 11.36
CA THR A 67 -1.27 2.47 11.99
C THR A 67 -0.09 1.52 11.84
N VAL A 68 -0.25 0.25 12.22
CA VAL A 68 0.81 -0.75 12.19
C VAL A 68 1.23 -1.07 10.76
N SER A 69 0.27 -1.15 9.84
CA SER A 69 0.53 -1.31 8.40
C SER A 69 1.30 -0.12 7.81
N THR A 70 0.92 1.11 8.15
CA THR A 70 1.62 2.34 7.71
C THR A 70 3.01 2.45 8.30
N LEU A 71 3.18 2.15 9.59
CA LEU A 71 4.50 2.10 10.23
C LEU A 71 5.40 1.04 9.58
N SER A 72 4.87 -0.15 9.27
CA SER A 72 5.60 -1.21 8.56
C SER A 72 6.14 -0.72 7.21
N PHE A 73 5.32 -0.02 6.42
CA PHE A 73 5.74 0.57 5.15
C PHE A 73 6.89 1.57 5.32
N HIS A 74 6.76 2.53 6.25
CA HIS A 74 7.80 3.55 6.44
C HIS A 74 9.07 2.98 7.08
N LEU A 75 8.95 2.10 8.08
CA LEU A 75 10.08 1.50 8.78
C LEU A 75 10.88 0.58 7.87
N SER A 76 10.22 -0.21 7.02
CA SER A 76 10.92 -1.09 6.06
C SER A 76 11.76 -0.26 5.06
N ILE A 77 11.18 0.77 4.44
CA ILE A 77 11.92 1.61 3.49
C ILE A 77 13.05 2.36 4.20
N ARG A 78 12.82 2.90 5.41
CA ARG A 78 13.88 3.53 6.22
C ARG A 78 14.98 2.54 6.58
N PHE A 79 14.63 1.31 6.91
CA PHE A 79 15.60 0.26 7.21
C PHE A 79 16.44 -0.05 5.97
N LEU A 80 15.82 -0.24 4.80
CA LEU A 80 16.55 -0.50 3.55
C LEU A 80 17.42 0.68 3.07
N THR A 81 17.10 1.92 3.43
CA THR A 81 17.82 3.11 2.93
C THR A 81 18.86 3.65 3.91
N SER A 82 18.57 3.62 5.22
CA SER A 82 19.37 4.29 6.25
C SER A 82 20.02 3.36 7.28
N SER A 83 19.60 2.08 7.37
CA SER A 83 20.17 1.15 8.35
C SER A 83 21.61 0.76 8.01
N PRO A 84 22.49 0.56 9.01
CA PRO A 84 23.81 -0.05 8.78
C PRO A 84 23.72 -1.48 8.27
N PHE A 85 22.64 -2.20 8.58
CA PHE A 85 22.39 -3.58 8.15
C PHE A 85 21.54 -3.66 6.88
N SER A 86 21.41 -2.57 6.12
CA SER A 86 20.66 -2.62 4.86
C SER A 86 21.32 -3.60 3.89
N PRO A 87 20.57 -4.56 3.32
CA PRO A 87 21.09 -5.44 2.29
C PRO A 87 21.54 -4.64 1.05
N MET A 88 20.91 -3.49 0.79
CA MET A 88 21.25 -2.63 -0.35
C MET A 88 22.62 -1.96 -0.18
N ALA A 89 22.96 -1.58 1.05
CA ALA A 89 24.26 -1.03 1.40
C ALA A 89 25.34 -2.14 1.41
N LEU A 90 25.00 -3.33 1.88
CA LEU A 90 25.90 -4.49 1.89
C LEU A 90 26.25 -4.97 0.48
N LEU A 91 25.27 -4.97 -0.44
CA LEU A 91 25.46 -5.33 -1.85
C LEU A 91 26.05 -4.20 -2.70
N GLY A 92 26.34 -3.03 -2.11
CA GLY A 92 26.94 -1.89 -2.80
C GLY A 92 26.02 -1.21 -3.84
N VAL A 93 24.72 -1.48 -3.82
CA VAL A 93 23.78 -0.98 -4.84
C VAL A 93 23.29 0.44 -4.51
N LEU A 94 23.19 0.81 -3.22
CA LEU A 94 22.79 2.14 -2.79
C LEU A 94 23.64 2.61 -1.60
N PRO A 95 24.19 3.85 -1.64
CA PRO A 95 24.86 4.41 -0.47
C PRO A 95 23.85 4.67 0.66
N ARG A 96 24.32 4.55 1.91
CA ARG A 96 23.48 4.80 3.09
C ARG A 96 22.98 6.24 3.10
N TYR A 97 21.67 6.42 3.17
CA TYR A 97 21.06 7.75 3.25
C TYR A 97 21.02 8.24 4.71
N PRO A 98 21.63 9.39 5.04
CA PRO A 98 21.81 9.82 6.44
C PRO A 98 20.56 10.45 7.07
N ARG A 99 19.50 10.75 6.30
CA ARG A 99 18.31 11.50 6.75
C ARG A 99 17.02 10.68 6.65
N PRO A 100 16.78 9.72 7.56
CA PRO A 100 15.63 8.81 7.47
C PRO A 100 14.26 9.50 7.60
N ASN A 101 14.14 10.65 8.29
CA ASN A 101 12.85 11.34 8.38
C ASN A 101 12.49 12.02 7.05
N SER A 102 13.47 12.48 6.28
CA SER A 102 13.23 12.98 4.92
C SER A 102 12.63 11.92 3.98
N VAL A 103 13.00 10.64 4.14
CA VAL A 103 12.41 9.52 3.39
C VAL A 103 10.93 9.38 3.71
N SER A 104 10.58 9.43 4.99
CA SER A 104 9.17 9.33 5.40
C SER A 104 8.37 10.55 4.94
N THR A 105 8.95 11.76 5.01
CA THR A 105 8.32 12.97 4.50
C THR A 105 8.03 12.87 3.00
N ALA A 106 8.99 12.43 2.18
CA ALA A 106 8.79 12.27 0.74
C ALA A 106 7.68 11.27 0.43
N LEU A 107 7.64 10.14 1.14
CA LEU A 107 6.60 9.12 0.99
C LEU A 107 5.22 9.60 1.45
N LEU A 108 5.13 10.39 2.53
CA LEU A 108 3.86 10.97 3.00
C LEU A 108 3.33 12.00 2.00
N VAL A 109 4.19 12.89 1.51
CA VAL A 109 3.82 13.88 0.48
C VAL A 109 3.40 13.18 -0.81
N SER A 110 4.13 12.15 -1.22
CA SER A 110 3.79 11.31 -2.37
C SER A 110 2.46 10.59 -2.18
N SER A 111 2.19 10.05 -0.99
CA SER A 111 0.94 9.36 -0.68
C SER A 111 -0.28 10.28 -0.55
N SER A 112 -0.13 11.60 -0.71
CA SER A 112 -1.27 12.53 -0.76
C SER A 112 -2.28 12.23 -1.87
N THR A 113 -1.86 11.54 -2.93
CA THR A 113 -2.74 11.05 -4.01
C THR A 113 -3.79 10.05 -3.52
N LYS A 114 -3.59 9.42 -2.36
CA LYS A 114 -4.60 8.61 -1.69
C LYS A 114 -5.85 9.41 -1.32
N LEU A 115 -5.78 10.74 -1.22
CA LEU A 115 -6.97 11.56 -0.98
C LEU A 115 -7.91 11.58 -2.18
N PHE A 116 -7.42 11.32 -3.40
CA PHE A 116 -8.25 11.39 -4.60
C PHE A 116 -9.44 10.40 -4.58
N PRO A 117 -9.29 9.15 -4.13
CA PRO A 117 -10.40 8.25 -3.85
C PRO A 117 -11.53 8.84 -2.97
N ILE A 118 -11.29 9.84 -2.11
CA ILE A 118 -12.40 10.46 -1.35
C ILE A 118 -13.38 11.15 -2.28
N LEU A 119 -12.88 11.76 -3.36
CA LEU A 119 -13.71 12.42 -4.36
C LEU A 119 -14.54 11.39 -5.13
N MET A 120 -14.01 10.19 -5.35
CA MET A 120 -14.74 9.05 -5.93
C MET A 120 -15.75 8.41 -4.98
N VAL A 121 -15.66 8.66 -3.67
CA VAL A 121 -16.68 8.24 -2.70
C VAL A 121 -17.78 9.29 -2.56
N ILE A 122 -17.42 10.58 -2.65
CA ILE A 122 -18.38 11.69 -2.59
C ILE A 122 -19.20 11.79 -3.89
N TRP A 123 -18.59 11.45 -5.03
CA TRP A 123 -19.26 11.44 -6.33
C TRP A 123 -19.43 10.00 -6.80
N GLU A 124 -20.61 9.63 -7.33
CA GLU A 124 -20.96 8.28 -7.80
C GLU A 124 -20.20 7.84 -9.07
N TYR A 125 -18.88 8.02 -9.12
CA TYR A 125 -18.01 7.41 -10.13
C TYR A 125 -17.54 6.04 -9.61
N ASP A 126 -18.46 5.11 -9.37
CA ASP A 126 -18.14 3.73 -8.96
C ASP A 126 -17.62 2.93 -10.16
N VAL A 127 -16.50 3.37 -10.75
CA VAL A 127 -15.77 2.64 -11.78
C VAL A 127 -14.65 1.86 -11.08
N PRO A 128 -14.78 0.52 -10.92
CA PRO A 128 -13.77 -0.29 -10.22
C PRO A 128 -12.40 -0.25 -10.92
N ALA A 129 -12.36 0.10 -12.21
CA ALA A 129 -11.13 0.37 -12.95
C ALA A 129 -10.38 1.60 -12.41
N ALA A 130 -11.09 2.63 -11.95
CA ALA A 130 -10.52 3.87 -11.45
C ALA A 130 -9.89 3.71 -10.05
N ALA A 131 -10.52 2.92 -9.18
CA ALA A 131 -9.93 2.55 -7.89
C ALA A 131 -8.61 1.77 -8.06
N ARG A 132 -8.56 0.83 -9.02
CA ARG A 132 -7.34 0.08 -9.36
C ARG A 132 -6.25 0.98 -9.95
N SER A 133 -6.59 1.88 -10.88
CA SER A 133 -5.62 2.78 -11.50
C SER A 133 -5.01 3.75 -10.49
N LEU A 134 -5.80 4.23 -9.52
CA LEU A 134 -5.31 5.05 -8.41
C LEU A 134 -4.36 4.27 -7.50
N GLY A 135 -4.62 2.98 -7.26
CA GLY A 135 -3.68 2.11 -6.55
C GLY A 135 -2.31 2.05 -7.22
N TRP A 136 -2.28 1.82 -8.55
CA TRP A 136 -1.06 1.86 -9.34
C TRP A 136 -0.39 3.24 -9.36
N ALA A 137 -1.18 4.32 -9.42
CA ALA A 137 -0.67 5.68 -9.39
C ALA A 137 0.04 6.01 -8.06
N VAL A 138 -0.48 5.53 -6.92
CA VAL A 138 0.16 5.70 -5.61
C VAL A 138 1.50 4.95 -5.57
N VAL A 139 1.57 3.73 -6.11
CA VAL A 139 2.83 2.98 -6.20
C VAL A 139 3.83 3.72 -7.08
N ALA A 140 3.43 4.17 -8.27
CA ALA A 140 4.29 4.91 -9.18
C ALA A 140 4.79 6.24 -8.56
N ASN A 141 3.93 6.96 -7.84
CA ASN A 141 4.33 8.19 -7.15
C ASN A 141 5.37 7.92 -6.05
N ASN A 142 5.20 6.83 -5.30
CA ASN A 142 6.18 6.43 -4.28
C ASN A 142 7.53 6.05 -4.91
N VAL A 143 7.53 5.39 -6.09
CA VAL A 143 8.75 5.10 -6.86
C VAL A 143 9.44 6.38 -7.30
N GLU A 144 8.72 7.32 -7.90
CA GLU A 144 9.32 8.59 -8.35
C GLU A 144 9.84 9.41 -7.16
N ALA A 145 9.12 9.43 -6.04
CA ALA A 145 9.55 10.12 -4.83
C ALA A 145 10.85 9.53 -4.27
N LEU A 146 10.99 8.20 -4.25
CA LEU A 146 12.21 7.53 -3.80
C LEU A 146 13.37 7.74 -4.76
N LYS A 147 13.12 7.66 -6.07
CA LYS A 147 14.11 7.94 -7.11
C LYS A 147 14.67 9.36 -6.97
N ILE A 148 13.80 10.36 -6.87
CA ILE A 148 14.20 11.78 -6.75
C ILE A 148 14.95 12.01 -5.43
N LEU A 149 14.47 11.46 -4.32
CA LEU A 149 15.07 11.71 -3.01
C LEU A 149 16.44 11.05 -2.85
N LEU A 150 16.57 9.81 -3.32
CA LEU A 150 17.77 8.99 -3.17
C LEU A 150 18.74 9.13 -4.35
N ASP A 151 18.35 9.86 -5.39
CA ASP A 151 19.07 10.01 -6.66
C ASP A 151 19.55 8.65 -7.22
N CYS A 152 18.64 7.68 -7.23
CA CYS A 152 18.93 6.30 -7.60
C CYS A 152 18.22 5.87 -8.90
N GLY A 153 18.63 4.75 -9.47
CA GLY A 153 17.99 4.20 -10.66
C GLY A 153 16.55 3.75 -10.39
N TYR A 154 15.69 3.81 -11.42
CA TYR A 154 14.29 3.38 -11.35
C TYR A 154 14.11 1.96 -10.81
N GLY A 155 14.99 1.02 -11.17
CA GLY A 155 14.92 -0.35 -10.67
C GLY A 155 15.11 -0.45 -9.15
N VAL A 156 16.01 0.33 -8.57
CA VAL A 156 16.25 0.35 -7.12
C VAL A 156 15.08 1.03 -6.40
N ALA A 157 14.60 2.15 -6.92
CA ALA A 157 13.42 2.83 -6.37
C ALA A 157 12.17 1.95 -6.40
N ALA A 158 11.96 1.21 -7.51
CA ALA A 158 10.88 0.24 -7.64
C ALA A 158 11.01 -0.91 -6.63
N LEU A 159 12.21 -1.48 -6.46
CA LEU A 159 12.45 -2.53 -5.48
C LEU A 159 12.18 -2.05 -4.05
N LEU A 160 12.60 -0.84 -3.69
CA LEU A 160 12.34 -0.25 -2.37
C LEU A 160 10.84 -0.04 -2.13
N ALA A 161 10.11 0.50 -3.12
CA ALA A 161 8.67 0.69 -3.04
C ALA A 161 7.93 -0.65 -2.91
N MET A 162 8.35 -1.66 -3.68
CA MET A 162 7.80 -3.02 -3.63
C MET A 162 8.07 -3.70 -2.28
N ALA A 163 9.29 -3.58 -1.74
CA ALA A 163 9.64 -4.10 -0.42
C ALA A 163 8.79 -3.47 0.68
N GLY A 164 8.56 -2.14 0.60
CA GLY A 164 7.66 -1.44 1.50
C GLY A 164 6.22 -1.92 1.39
N ALA A 165 5.70 -2.03 0.16
CA ALA A 165 4.35 -2.50 -0.12
C ALA A 165 4.13 -3.95 0.38
N LEU A 166 5.10 -4.83 0.16
CA LEU A 166 5.09 -6.20 0.66
C LEU A 166 5.10 -6.23 2.19
N SER A 167 5.94 -5.44 2.84
CA SER A 167 5.98 -5.32 4.31
C SER A 167 4.64 -4.84 4.86
N ARG A 168 4.01 -3.87 4.19
CA ARG A 168 2.68 -3.36 4.53
C ARG A 168 1.60 -4.45 4.42
N TRP A 169 1.63 -5.20 3.33
CA TRP A 169 0.70 -6.29 3.06
C TRP A 169 0.85 -7.44 4.07
N LEU A 170 2.07 -7.92 4.29
CA LEU A 170 2.37 -8.99 5.25
C LEU A 170 1.90 -8.64 6.66
N VAL A 171 2.21 -7.42 7.12
CA VAL A 171 1.80 -6.97 8.45
C VAL A 171 0.28 -6.81 8.55
N GLY A 172 -0.38 -6.30 7.51
CA GLY A 172 -1.84 -6.25 7.46
C GLY A 172 -2.45 -7.64 7.59
N ARG A 173 -1.93 -8.62 6.83
CA ARG A 173 -2.35 -10.02 6.87
C ARG A 173 -2.11 -10.65 8.25
N ALA A 174 -0.97 -10.38 8.87
CA ALA A 174 -0.64 -10.87 10.20
C ALA A 174 -1.59 -10.33 11.28
N VAL A 175 -1.97 -9.04 11.19
CA VAL A 175 -2.94 -8.43 12.12
C VAL A 175 -4.34 -9.01 11.91
N LEU A 176 -4.77 -9.21 10.67
CA LEU A 176 -6.05 -9.87 10.36
C LEU A 176 -6.06 -11.32 10.86
N TRP A 177 -4.98 -12.06 10.65
CA TRP A 177 -4.81 -13.42 11.14
C TRP A 177 -4.87 -13.48 12.68
N ALA A 178 -4.14 -12.58 13.36
CA ALA A 178 -4.15 -12.49 14.83
C ALA A 178 -5.54 -12.15 15.40
N ALA A 179 -6.37 -11.44 14.63
CA ALA A 179 -7.76 -11.14 14.97
C ALA A 179 -8.76 -12.24 14.59
N GLY A 180 -8.31 -13.35 13.99
CA GLY A 180 -9.18 -14.46 13.57
C GLY A 180 -9.91 -14.21 12.25
N LEU A 181 -9.47 -13.24 11.44
CA LEU A 181 -10.07 -12.85 10.16
C LEU A 181 -9.32 -13.47 8.95
N ASP A 182 -8.97 -14.76 9.01
CA ASP A 182 -7.99 -15.39 8.10
C ASP A 182 -8.48 -15.65 6.64
N GLY A 183 -9.77 -15.48 6.36
CA GLY A 183 -10.42 -15.93 5.10
C GLY A 183 -10.68 -14.88 4.01
N VAL A 184 -10.03 -13.72 4.06
CA VAL A 184 -10.58 -12.49 3.44
C VAL A 184 -10.03 -12.17 2.04
N ASP A 185 -8.81 -12.59 1.72
CA ASP A 185 -8.14 -12.12 0.49
C ASP A 185 -8.08 -13.15 -0.66
N SER A 186 -8.63 -14.36 -0.50
CA SER A 186 -8.62 -15.36 -1.56
C SER A 186 -9.46 -14.96 -2.80
N GLN A 187 -10.27 -13.91 -2.72
CA GLN A 187 -11.01 -13.36 -3.87
C GLN A 187 -10.25 -12.24 -4.61
N GLY A 188 -9.31 -11.56 -3.94
CA GLY A 188 -8.44 -10.53 -4.54
C GLY A 188 -7.13 -11.08 -5.11
N GLU A 189 -6.57 -12.11 -4.48
CA GLU A 189 -5.34 -12.78 -4.92
C GLU A 189 -5.55 -13.59 -6.21
N GLY A 190 -6.75 -14.14 -6.43
CA GLY A 190 -7.11 -14.83 -7.68
C GLY A 190 -7.08 -13.90 -8.89
N SER A 191 -7.64 -12.69 -8.76
CA SER A 191 -7.74 -11.70 -9.84
C SER A 191 -6.39 -11.03 -10.16
N VAL A 192 -5.55 -10.72 -9.16
CA VAL A 192 -4.21 -10.14 -9.40
C VAL A 192 -3.24 -11.19 -9.94
N ALA A 193 -3.34 -12.45 -9.50
CA ALA A 193 -2.57 -13.54 -10.09
C ALA A 193 -3.05 -13.88 -11.51
N GLU A 194 -4.33 -13.74 -11.83
CA GLU A 194 -4.85 -13.82 -13.20
C GLU A 194 -4.37 -12.67 -14.08
N GLU A 195 -4.49 -11.41 -13.61
CA GLU A 195 -4.02 -10.24 -14.34
C GLU A 195 -2.50 -10.25 -14.54
N GLY A 196 -1.74 -10.72 -13.54
CA GLY A 196 -0.29 -10.90 -13.63
C GLY A 196 0.09 -11.98 -14.64
N ARG A 197 -0.65 -13.09 -14.68
CA ARG A 197 -0.47 -14.11 -15.74
C ARG A 197 -0.86 -13.58 -17.11
N ALA A 198 -1.93 -12.79 -17.22
CA ALA A 198 -2.39 -12.20 -18.47
C ALA A 198 -1.38 -11.18 -19.01
N LEU A 199 -0.88 -10.28 -18.16
CA LEU A 199 0.20 -9.34 -18.51
C LEU A 199 1.47 -10.07 -18.91
N TRP A 200 1.81 -11.16 -18.21
CA TRP A 200 3.01 -11.92 -18.54
C TRP A 200 2.87 -12.69 -19.85
N ALA A 201 1.69 -13.24 -20.13
CA ALA A 201 1.35 -13.83 -21.42
C ALA A 201 1.40 -12.79 -22.55
N LEU A 202 0.92 -11.56 -22.29
CA LEU A 202 0.93 -10.46 -23.26
C LEU A 202 2.36 -10.00 -23.57
N ILE A 203 3.23 -9.91 -22.56
CA ILE A 203 4.66 -9.58 -22.76
C ILE A 203 5.38 -10.69 -23.53
N VAL A 204 5.14 -11.96 -23.21
CA VAL A 204 5.70 -13.10 -23.96
C VAL A 204 5.22 -13.08 -25.40
N TYR A 205 3.93 -12.84 -25.63
CA TYR A 205 3.35 -12.73 -26.98
C TYR A 205 3.97 -11.59 -27.79
N VAL A 206 4.11 -10.40 -27.20
CA VAL A 206 4.75 -9.25 -27.86
C VAL A 206 6.22 -9.53 -28.16
N ARG A 207 6.95 -10.17 -27.23
CA ARG A 207 8.34 -10.57 -27.46
C ARG A 207 8.47 -11.54 -28.63
N ASP A 208 7.60 -12.54 -28.69
CA ASP A 208 7.64 -13.56 -29.73
C ASP A 208 7.21 -12.97 -31.09
N TRP A 209 6.24 -12.03 -31.12
CA TRP A 209 5.86 -11.28 -32.32
C TRP A 209 6.99 -10.39 -32.85
N VAL A 210 7.71 -9.70 -31.95
CA VAL A 210 8.89 -8.91 -32.32
C VAL A 210 10.03 -9.80 -32.83
N GLY A 211 10.18 -11.00 -32.27
CA GLY A 211 11.14 -12.00 -32.75
C GLY A 211 10.86 -12.51 -34.16
N GLN A 212 9.58 -12.55 -34.56
CA GLN A 212 9.16 -12.94 -35.91
C GLN A 212 9.37 -11.84 -36.96
N LEU A 213 9.44 -10.57 -36.55
CA LEU A 213 9.74 -9.43 -37.45
C LEU A 213 11.24 -9.21 -37.65
N ALA A 214 12.10 -9.91 -36.89
CA ALA A 214 13.55 -9.79 -36.95
C ALA A 214 14.22 -10.86 -37.85
N VAL A 215 13.42 -11.64 -38.60
CA VAL A 215 13.84 -12.59 -39.66
C VAL A 215 13.30 -12.09 -40.99
#